data_AF-A0A1J7IDT3-F1
#
_entry.id   AF-A0A1J7IDT3-F1
#
_cell.length_a   1.000
_cell.length_b   1.000
_cell.length_c   1.000
_cell.angle_alpha   90.00
_cell.angle_beta   90.00
_cell.angle_gamma   90.00
#
_symmetry.space_group_name_H-M   'P 1'
#
loop_
_entity.id
_entity.type
_entity.pdbx_description
1 polymer ?
#
loop_
_entity_poly.entity_id
_entity_poly.type
_entity_poly.pdbx_seq_one_letter_code
_entity_poly.pdbx_strand_id
1 'polypeptide(L)'
;MASKSRSFIVHVSLMVALLATNIILADDNVPIPDDKSQLNKSATTVIKVLQDGSGNFKTINEAIKSIPKGNTKRVIVYNGDGTYNDKIRIEREKPFITLYGALGKMSTLTYGGTALKYGTLDSSTLIVESDYFVASNIIISNTELGVLGDEGMYVLTAHARDKNTDDTGYSFVHCDVTGIGNGTLLGRVWMSKSKVVFDYSNLGVVVNKAAWSNNFHPEYDL
;
A
#
# COMPACT_ATOMS: atom_id res chain seq x y z
N MET A 1 53.08 -52.09 39.94
CA MET A 1 52.06 -51.06 40.25
C MET A 1 51.86 -50.21 39.00
N ALA A 2 50.84 -50.50 38.20
CA ALA A 2 50.56 -49.76 36.97
C ALA A 2 49.47 -48.71 37.25
N SER A 3 49.82 -47.43 37.03
CA SER A 3 48.93 -46.28 37.19
C SER A 3 47.88 -46.25 36.06
N LYS A 4 46.59 -46.22 36.40
CA LYS A 4 45.50 -46.00 35.43
C LYS A 4 45.35 -44.49 35.19
N SER A 5 45.78 -44.03 34.03
CA SER A 5 45.49 -42.68 33.54
C SER A 5 43.98 -42.54 33.25
N ARG A 6 43.34 -41.51 33.82
CA ARG A 6 41.97 -41.12 33.46
C ARG A 6 42.03 -40.00 32.44
N SER A 7 41.53 -40.27 31.24
CA SER A 7 41.33 -39.26 30.20
C SER A 7 40.02 -38.51 30.45
N PHE A 8 40.06 -37.17 30.46
CA PHE A 8 38.87 -36.32 30.46
C PHE A 8 38.82 -35.57 29.12
N ILE A 9 37.71 -35.75 28.40
CA ILE A 9 37.42 -35.00 27.18
C ILE A 9 36.76 -33.68 27.59
N VAL A 10 37.42 -32.56 27.34
CA VAL A 10 36.82 -31.22 27.45
C VAL A 10 36.05 -30.97 26.15
N HIS A 11 34.72 -31.00 26.21
CA HIS A 11 33.88 -30.56 25.10
C HIS A 11 33.94 -29.03 25.03
N VAL A 12 34.64 -28.50 24.03
CA VAL A 12 34.52 -27.09 23.64
C VAL A 12 33.31 -26.98 22.70
N SER A 13 32.14 -26.68 23.26
CA SER A 13 30.96 -26.35 22.46
C SER A 13 31.07 -24.91 21.95
N LEU A 14 31.30 -24.76 20.66
CA LEU A 14 31.22 -23.50 19.94
C LEU A 14 29.75 -23.07 19.87
N MET A 15 29.29 -22.18 20.76
CA MET A 15 28.00 -21.50 20.60
C MET A 15 28.12 -20.52 19.43
N VAL A 16 27.68 -20.94 18.24
CA VAL A 16 27.31 -20.00 17.19
C VAL A 16 26.04 -19.31 17.67
N ALA A 17 26.18 -18.09 18.16
CA ALA A 17 25.05 -17.19 18.32
C ALA A 17 24.53 -16.86 16.93
N LEU A 18 23.61 -17.68 16.40
CA LEU A 18 22.70 -17.20 15.37
C LEU A 18 21.97 -16.02 16.00
N LEU A 19 22.34 -14.81 15.60
CA LEU A 19 21.40 -13.70 15.60
C LEU A 19 20.27 -14.18 14.70
N ALA A 20 19.27 -14.84 15.30
CA ALA A 20 18.01 -15.09 14.67
C ALA A 20 17.39 -13.72 14.43
N THR A 21 17.74 -13.09 13.31
CA THR A 21 16.78 -12.24 12.66
C THR A 21 15.54 -13.11 12.52
N ASN A 22 14.45 -12.70 13.16
CA ASN A 22 13.15 -13.30 12.88
C ASN A 22 12.91 -13.02 11.40
N ILE A 23 13.27 -13.98 10.54
CA ILE A 23 12.86 -13.96 9.15
C ILE A 23 11.36 -14.22 9.24
N ILE A 24 10.58 -13.13 9.15
CA ILE A 24 9.15 -13.22 8.95
C ILE A 24 8.98 -13.70 7.51
N LEU A 25 8.94 -15.02 7.31
CA LEU A 25 8.44 -15.61 6.08
C LEU A 25 6.94 -15.40 6.11
N ALA A 26 6.50 -14.32 5.48
CA ALA A 26 5.09 -14.08 5.35
C ALA A 26 4.50 -14.92 4.23
N ASP A 27 3.36 -15.52 4.52
CA ASP A 27 2.59 -16.24 3.52
C ASP A 27 1.68 -15.23 2.81
N ASP A 28 2.21 -14.69 1.70
CA ASP A 28 1.47 -13.81 0.81
C ASP A 28 0.98 -14.49 -0.47
N ASN A 29 0.77 -15.81 -0.41
CA ASN A 29 0.29 -16.58 -1.55
C ASN A 29 -1.23 -16.47 -1.76
N VAL A 30 -1.91 -15.59 -1.02
CA VAL A 30 -3.35 -15.35 -1.19
C VAL A 30 -3.53 -14.39 -2.37
N PRO A 31 -4.02 -14.88 -3.53
CA PRO A 31 -4.30 -14.01 -4.67
C PRO A 31 -5.38 -13.00 -4.29
N ILE A 32 -5.29 -11.82 -4.89
CA ILE A 32 -6.34 -10.80 -4.77
C ILE A 32 -7.61 -11.39 -5.40
N PRO A 33 -8.75 -11.45 -4.67
CA PRO A 33 -9.98 -11.98 -5.21
C PRO A 33 -10.41 -11.21 -6.47
N ASP A 34 -10.61 -11.89 -7.59
CA ASP A 34 -11.26 -11.32 -8.78
C ASP A 34 -12.77 -11.67 -8.83
N ASP A 35 -13.20 -12.63 -8.00
CA ASP A 35 -14.59 -13.04 -7.83
C ASP A 35 -14.98 -13.31 -6.36
N LYS A 36 -16.29 -13.24 -6.05
CA LYS A 36 -16.81 -13.41 -4.68
C LYS A 36 -16.61 -14.81 -4.08
N SER A 37 -16.47 -15.86 -4.89
CA SER A 37 -16.27 -17.23 -4.41
C SER A 37 -14.91 -17.41 -3.73
N GLN A 38 -13.91 -16.61 -4.12
CA GLN A 38 -12.56 -16.66 -3.55
C GLN A 38 -12.49 -16.11 -2.14
N LEU A 39 -13.40 -15.23 -1.76
CA LEU A 39 -13.53 -14.70 -0.39
C LEU A 39 -13.98 -15.76 0.63
N ASN A 40 -14.56 -16.88 0.18
CA ASN A 40 -15.09 -17.93 1.06
C ASN A 40 -14.16 -19.14 1.18
N LYS A 41 -12.95 -19.11 0.63
CA LYS A 41 -11.97 -20.18 0.81
C LYS A 41 -11.47 -20.21 2.25
N SER A 42 -11.52 -21.39 2.86
CA SER A 42 -11.27 -21.65 4.29
C SER A 42 -9.87 -21.26 4.83
N ALA A 43 -8.96 -20.79 3.98
CA ALA A 43 -7.61 -20.36 4.36
C ALA A 43 -7.44 -18.83 4.46
N THR A 44 -8.45 -18.04 4.05
CA THR A 44 -8.34 -16.58 3.96
C THR A 44 -9.09 -15.90 5.10
N THR A 45 -8.42 -15.05 5.87
CA THR A 45 -9.08 -14.20 6.86
C THR A 45 -9.77 -13.05 6.14
N VAL A 46 -11.11 -13.00 6.20
CA VAL A 46 -11.91 -11.93 5.62
C VAL A 46 -12.67 -11.19 6.71
N ILE A 47 -12.47 -9.87 6.80
CA ILE A 47 -13.19 -8.96 7.67
C ILE A 47 -14.15 -8.14 6.82
N LYS A 48 -15.46 -8.30 7.03
CA LYS A 48 -16.50 -7.58 6.28
C LYS A 48 -16.80 -6.25 6.95
N VAL A 49 -16.71 -5.17 6.19
CA VAL A 49 -17.05 -3.81 6.62
C VAL A 49 -18.29 -3.35 5.86
N LEU A 50 -19.45 -3.42 6.49
CA LEU A 50 -20.74 -3.10 5.88
C LEU A 50 -21.47 -2.04 6.72
N GLN A 51 -21.78 -0.89 6.13
CA GLN A 51 -22.35 0.26 6.84
C GLN A 51 -23.76 -0.02 7.40
N ASP A 52 -24.48 -0.99 6.81
CA ASP A 52 -25.79 -1.46 7.27
C ASP A 52 -25.73 -2.32 8.55
N GLY A 53 -24.51 -2.69 8.99
CA GLY A 53 -24.29 -3.52 10.17
C GLY A 53 -24.38 -5.03 9.95
N SER A 54 -24.56 -5.50 8.70
CA SER A 54 -24.56 -6.93 8.37
C SER A 54 -23.14 -7.54 8.29
N GLY A 55 -22.11 -6.71 8.43
CA GLY A 55 -20.69 -7.09 8.45
C GLY A 55 -20.12 -7.27 9.86
N ASN A 56 -18.81 -7.51 9.93
CA ASN A 56 -18.07 -7.53 11.20
C ASN A 56 -17.94 -6.13 11.81
N PHE A 57 -17.75 -5.11 10.97
CA PHE A 57 -17.62 -3.71 11.38
C PHE A 57 -18.43 -2.79 10.47
N LYS A 58 -18.68 -1.56 10.92
CA LYS A 58 -19.32 -0.52 10.12
C LYS A 58 -18.30 0.40 9.45
N THR A 59 -17.12 0.54 10.05
CA THR A 59 -16.06 1.44 9.58
C THR A 59 -14.77 0.67 9.27
N ILE A 60 -13.97 1.21 8.34
CA ILE A 60 -12.69 0.62 7.96
C ILE A 60 -11.67 0.77 9.08
N ASN A 61 -11.72 1.86 9.85
CA ASN A 61 -10.84 2.08 10.99
C ASN A 61 -11.07 1.04 12.11
N GLU A 62 -12.30 0.63 12.38
CA GLU A 62 -12.57 -0.47 13.35
C GLU A 62 -11.98 -1.79 12.86
N ALA A 63 -12.15 -2.09 11.56
CA ALA A 63 -11.57 -3.29 10.95
C ALA A 63 -10.04 -3.29 11.07
N ILE A 64 -9.37 -2.21 10.69
CA ILE A 64 -7.90 -2.08 10.80
C ILE A 64 -7.44 -2.21 12.25
N LYS A 65 -8.14 -1.59 13.21
CA LYS A 65 -7.83 -1.69 14.64
C LYS A 65 -7.91 -3.14 15.15
N SER A 66 -8.85 -3.94 14.64
CA SER A 66 -9.03 -5.34 15.03
C SER A 66 -7.89 -6.27 14.59
N ILE A 67 -7.11 -5.87 13.59
CA ILE A 67 -5.99 -6.66 13.07
C ILE A 67 -4.80 -6.54 14.05
N PRO A 68 -4.20 -7.63 14.53
CA PRO A 68 -3.13 -7.56 15.52
C PRO A 68 -1.86 -6.91 14.93
N LYS A 69 -1.08 -6.27 15.79
CA LYS A 69 0.29 -5.85 15.43
C LYS A 69 1.15 -7.09 15.16
N GLY A 70 2.09 -6.98 14.22
CA GLY A 70 2.95 -8.09 13.79
C GLY A 70 2.20 -9.16 13.00
N ASN A 71 1.07 -8.80 12.36
CA ASN A 71 0.31 -9.72 11.53
C ASN A 71 1.21 -10.37 10.46
N THR A 72 1.13 -11.69 10.27
CA THR A 72 1.98 -12.43 9.33
C THR A 72 1.20 -13.13 8.22
N LYS A 73 -0.12 -12.91 8.15
CA LYS A 73 -1.03 -13.56 7.19
C LYS A 73 -1.90 -12.52 6.50
N ARG A 74 -2.17 -12.69 5.21
CA ARG A 74 -3.07 -11.77 4.48
C ARG A 74 -4.46 -11.70 5.12
N VAL A 75 -4.87 -10.49 5.49
CA VAL A 75 -6.22 -10.15 5.97
C VAL A 75 -6.90 -9.29 4.92
N ILE A 76 -8.02 -9.78 4.38
CA ILE A 76 -8.83 -9.05 3.41
C ILE A 76 -9.91 -8.29 4.16
N VAL A 77 -9.82 -6.97 4.15
CA VAL A 77 -10.86 -6.05 4.61
C VAL A 77 -11.80 -5.80 3.44
N TYR A 78 -12.89 -6.57 3.40
CA TYR A 78 -13.93 -6.50 2.37
C TYR A 78 -14.90 -5.35 2.68
N ASN A 79 -14.93 -4.34 1.83
CA ASN A 79 -15.77 -3.16 1.98
C ASN A 79 -17.02 -3.30 1.11
N GLY A 80 -18.18 -3.09 1.72
CA GLY A 80 -19.44 -3.00 1.00
C GLY A 80 -19.54 -1.77 0.10
N ASP A 81 -20.60 -1.74 -0.69
CA ASP A 81 -21.01 -0.54 -1.42
C ASP A 81 -21.26 0.61 -0.44
N GLY A 82 -20.83 1.82 -0.80
CA GLY A 82 -21.02 3.01 0.02
C GLY A 82 -19.79 3.91 0.13
N THR A 83 -20.00 5.00 0.88
CA THR A 83 -19.01 6.06 1.09
C THR A 83 -18.55 6.05 2.54
N TYR A 84 -17.25 5.83 2.74
CA TYR A 84 -16.57 5.77 4.03
C TYR A 84 -15.81 7.08 4.23
N ASN A 85 -16.36 7.95 5.09
CA ASN A 85 -15.82 9.30 5.32
C ASN A 85 -14.91 9.34 6.55
N ASP A 86 -13.76 8.69 6.45
CA ASP A 86 -12.79 8.55 7.52
C ASP A 86 -11.37 8.79 6.99
N LYS A 87 -10.53 9.43 7.81
CA LYS A 87 -9.08 9.36 7.59
C LYS A 87 -8.61 7.96 7.97
N ILE A 88 -8.05 7.23 7.02
CA ILE A 88 -7.61 5.85 7.20
C ILE A 88 -6.09 5.84 7.29
N ARG A 89 -5.54 5.25 8.35
CA ARG A 89 -4.11 4.97 8.47
C ARG A 89 -3.91 3.48 8.72
N ILE A 90 -3.02 2.85 7.96
CA ILE A 90 -2.55 1.50 8.21
C ILE A 90 -1.12 1.62 8.73
N GLU A 91 -0.95 1.40 10.03
CA GLU A 91 0.34 1.59 10.70
C GLU A 91 1.36 0.53 10.28
N ARG A 92 2.65 0.91 10.31
CA ARG A 92 3.77 0.05 9.91
C ARG A 92 3.70 -1.35 10.52
N GLU A 93 3.26 -1.48 11.77
CA GLU A 93 3.21 -2.75 12.47
C GLU A 93 2.07 -3.69 12.03
N LYS A 94 1.27 -3.37 11.01
CA LYS A 94 0.14 -4.20 10.54
C LYS A 94 0.26 -4.63 9.08
N PRO A 95 1.28 -5.44 8.71
CA PRO A 95 1.49 -5.81 7.31
C PRO A 95 0.45 -6.81 6.81
N PHE A 96 0.45 -7.07 5.49
CA PHE A 96 -0.45 -8.00 4.81
C PHE A 96 -1.94 -7.64 4.88
N ILE A 97 -2.28 -6.35 4.83
CA ILE A 97 -3.67 -5.89 4.76
C ILE A 97 -4.07 -5.64 3.31
N THR A 98 -5.20 -6.22 2.89
CA THR A 98 -5.84 -5.89 1.62
C THR A 98 -7.13 -5.11 1.87
N LEU A 99 -7.26 -3.88 1.35
CA LEU A 99 -8.57 -3.24 1.21
C LEU A 99 -9.21 -3.70 -0.10
N TYR A 100 -10.39 -4.29 -0.02
CA TYR A 100 -11.08 -4.85 -1.18
C TYR A 100 -12.52 -4.37 -1.25
N GLY A 101 -12.87 -3.57 -2.25
CA GLY A 101 -14.26 -3.17 -2.46
C GLY A 101 -15.06 -4.23 -3.22
N ALA A 102 -16.38 -4.21 -3.03
CA ALA A 102 -17.28 -5.15 -3.70
C ALA A 102 -17.21 -5.01 -5.23
N LEU A 103 -17.13 -6.15 -5.94
CA LEU A 103 -17.16 -6.18 -7.40
C LEU A 103 -18.43 -5.53 -7.95
N GLY A 104 -18.25 -4.66 -8.95
CA GLY A 104 -19.33 -3.89 -9.57
C GLY A 104 -19.96 -2.82 -8.67
N LYS A 105 -19.47 -2.66 -7.42
CA LYS A 105 -19.96 -1.73 -6.41
C LYS A 105 -18.81 -1.25 -5.52
N MET A 106 -17.85 -0.57 -6.14
CA MET A 106 -16.62 -0.14 -5.48
C MET A 106 -16.91 0.77 -4.28
N SER A 107 -16.30 0.47 -3.14
CA SER A 107 -16.39 1.32 -1.95
C SER A 107 -15.63 2.61 -2.16
N THR A 108 -16.21 3.74 -1.77
CA THR A 108 -15.57 5.06 -1.87
C THR A 108 -14.98 5.48 -0.53
N LEU A 109 -13.68 5.69 -0.45
CA LEU A 109 -12.96 6.24 0.70
C LEU A 109 -12.79 7.74 0.49
N THR A 110 -13.23 8.55 1.44
CA THR A 110 -13.15 10.02 1.35
C THR A 110 -12.71 10.62 2.67
N TYR A 111 -11.89 11.67 2.59
CA TYR A 111 -11.58 12.54 3.73
C TYR A 111 -11.04 13.87 3.22
N GLY A 112 -11.69 14.98 3.60
CA GLY A 112 -11.30 16.34 3.19
C GLY A 112 -10.13 16.92 3.98
N GLY A 113 -9.00 16.22 4.00
CA GLY A 113 -7.77 16.69 4.64
C GLY A 113 -6.98 17.64 3.75
N THR A 114 -6.57 18.80 4.28
CA THR A 114 -5.74 19.77 3.54
C THR A 114 -4.35 19.88 4.15
N ALA A 115 -3.33 20.14 3.33
CA ALA A 115 -1.97 20.34 3.82
C ALA A 115 -1.84 21.57 4.73
N LEU A 116 -2.70 22.59 4.53
CA LEU A 116 -2.79 23.75 5.42
C LEU A 116 -3.14 23.35 6.87
N LYS A 117 -4.04 22.37 7.03
CA LYS A 117 -4.53 21.94 8.34
C LYS A 117 -3.71 20.79 8.94
N TYR A 118 -3.26 19.85 8.11
CA TYR A 118 -2.67 18.59 8.56
C TYR A 118 -1.19 18.43 8.19
N GLY A 119 -0.63 19.32 7.38
CA GLY A 119 0.64 19.07 6.68
C GLY A 119 0.48 18.02 5.57
N THR A 120 1.44 17.97 4.65
CA THR A 120 1.34 17.11 3.45
C THR A 120 1.26 15.62 3.77
N LEU A 121 2.01 15.15 4.76
CA LEU A 121 2.03 13.72 5.11
C LEU A 121 0.70 13.25 5.69
N ASP A 122 0.00 14.12 6.43
CA ASP A 122 -1.19 13.79 7.19
C ASP A 122 -2.49 14.34 6.57
N SER A 123 -2.44 15.00 5.41
CA SER A 123 -3.65 15.44 4.70
C SER A 123 -4.33 14.33 3.89
N SER A 124 -3.64 13.21 3.62
CA SER A 124 -4.14 12.13 2.78
C SER A 124 -5.35 11.41 3.38
N THR A 125 -6.30 11.03 2.53
CA THR A 125 -7.46 10.21 2.91
C THR A 125 -7.07 8.80 3.38
N LEU A 126 -6.12 8.18 2.67
CA LEU A 126 -5.55 6.88 3.00
C LEU A 126 -4.04 7.04 3.15
N ILE A 127 -3.52 6.67 4.32
CA ILE A 127 -2.10 6.63 4.65
C ILE A 127 -1.73 5.19 4.92
N VAL A 128 -0.77 4.66 4.16
CA VAL A 128 -0.29 3.27 4.33
C VAL A 128 1.19 3.32 4.63
N GLU A 129 1.57 2.89 5.83
CA GLU A 129 2.96 2.80 6.27
C GLU A 129 3.44 1.35 6.40
N SER A 130 2.57 0.40 6.06
CA SER A 130 2.78 -1.02 6.28
C SER A 130 3.16 -1.77 5.03
N ASP A 131 3.96 -2.81 5.22
CA ASP A 131 4.46 -3.65 4.13
C ASP A 131 3.36 -4.57 3.59
N TYR A 132 3.47 -4.93 2.30
CA TYR A 132 2.59 -5.89 1.62
C TYR A 132 1.10 -5.49 1.63
N PHE A 133 0.83 -4.18 1.66
CA PHE A 133 -0.49 -3.62 1.47
C PHE A 133 -0.98 -3.81 0.04
N VAL A 134 -2.28 -4.08 -0.11
CA VAL A 134 -2.95 -4.13 -1.40
C VAL A 134 -4.27 -3.37 -1.31
N ALA A 135 -4.61 -2.63 -2.35
CA ALA A 135 -5.94 -2.07 -2.54
C ALA A 135 -6.49 -2.51 -3.90
N SER A 136 -7.75 -2.98 -3.94
CA SER A 136 -8.42 -3.34 -5.19
C SER A 136 -9.91 -3.05 -5.09
N ASN A 137 -10.52 -2.65 -6.22
CA ASN A 137 -11.94 -2.28 -6.33
C ASN A 137 -12.39 -1.21 -5.33
N ILE A 138 -11.49 -0.30 -4.95
CA ILE A 138 -11.81 0.84 -4.10
C ILE A 138 -11.65 2.13 -4.90
N ILE A 139 -12.48 3.11 -4.59
CA ILE A 139 -12.33 4.49 -5.06
C ILE A 139 -11.78 5.28 -3.89
N ILE A 140 -10.72 6.07 -4.10
CA ILE A 140 -10.31 7.10 -3.14
C ILE A 140 -10.77 8.43 -3.76
N SER A 141 -11.75 9.08 -3.15
CA SER A 141 -12.39 10.29 -3.67
C SER A 141 -12.31 11.44 -2.67
N ASN A 142 -12.59 12.65 -3.13
CA ASN A 142 -12.53 13.87 -2.32
C ASN A 142 -11.16 14.08 -1.65
N THR A 143 -10.12 13.47 -2.23
CA THR A 143 -8.76 13.98 -2.11
C THR A 143 -8.77 15.31 -2.84
N GLU A 144 -8.54 16.40 -2.11
CA GLU A 144 -8.41 17.72 -2.73
C GLU A 144 -7.12 17.73 -3.55
N LEU A 145 -7.21 17.30 -4.80
CA LEU A 145 -6.25 17.63 -5.85
C LEU A 145 -6.53 19.06 -6.28
N GLY A 146 -6.27 19.99 -5.36
CA GLY A 146 -6.39 21.42 -5.59
C GLY A 146 -5.28 21.88 -6.52
N VAL A 147 -5.57 21.93 -7.81
CA VAL A 147 -4.82 22.77 -8.75
C VAL A 147 -5.30 24.21 -8.54
N LEU A 148 -4.81 24.83 -7.48
CA LEU A 148 -5.03 26.25 -7.21
C LEU A 148 -3.92 27.05 -7.90
N GLY A 149 -3.97 27.12 -9.22
CA GLY A 149 -3.05 27.98 -9.95
C GLY A 149 -3.33 27.91 -11.43
N ASP A 150 -3.37 29.06 -12.06
CA ASP A 150 -3.49 29.21 -13.50
C ASP A 150 -2.11 29.07 -14.18
N GLU A 151 -1.07 28.73 -13.39
CA GLU A 151 0.34 28.59 -13.77
C GLU A 151 1.00 27.42 -13.01
N GLY A 152 1.67 26.49 -13.69
CA GLY A 152 2.50 25.46 -13.06
C GLY A 152 2.48 24.07 -13.73
N MET A 153 3.24 23.14 -13.16
CA MET A 153 3.30 21.73 -13.57
C MET A 153 2.38 20.88 -12.69
N TYR A 154 1.39 20.22 -13.29
CA TYR A 154 0.50 19.28 -12.60
C TYR A 154 0.92 17.85 -12.86
N VAL A 155 1.00 17.06 -11.80
CA VAL A 155 1.47 15.67 -11.84
C VAL A 155 0.54 14.79 -11.02
N LEU A 156 0.22 13.58 -11.50
CA LEU A 156 -0.52 12.59 -10.72
C LEU A 156 0.36 11.89 -9.70
N THR A 157 1.65 11.75 -9.99
CA THR A 157 2.59 11.00 -9.15
C THR A 157 3.92 11.72 -8.95
N ALA A 158 4.52 11.52 -7.77
CA ALA A 158 5.86 11.96 -7.43
C ALA A 158 6.54 10.90 -6.55
N HIS A 159 7.02 9.81 -7.16
CA HIS A 159 7.56 8.68 -6.41
C HIS A 159 8.98 8.97 -5.89
N ALA A 160 9.22 8.69 -4.61
CA ALA A 160 10.39 9.13 -3.84
C ALA A 160 11.50 8.07 -3.71
N ARG A 161 11.54 7.07 -4.59
CA ARG A 161 12.57 6.03 -4.53
C ARG A 161 13.93 6.62 -4.89
N ASP A 162 14.94 6.34 -4.06
CA ASP A 162 16.28 6.91 -4.20
C ASP A 162 17.38 5.85 -4.36
N LYS A 163 17.08 4.56 -4.10
CA LYS A 163 18.02 3.46 -4.35
C LYS A 163 17.41 2.41 -5.25
N ASN A 164 18.23 1.81 -6.11
CA ASN A 164 17.83 0.66 -6.93
C ASN A 164 17.49 -0.58 -6.10
N THR A 165 17.99 -0.66 -4.88
CA THR A 165 17.72 -1.74 -3.92
C THR A 165 16.38 -1.59 -3.22
N ASP A 166 15.74 -0.43 -3.30
CA ASP A 166 14.43 -0.22 -2.69
C ASP A 166 13.36 -0.89 -3.57
N ASP A 167 12.64 -1.84 -2.99
CA ASP A 167 11.53 -2.52 -3.66
C ASP A 167 10.22 -1.74 -3.49
N THR A 168 10.23 -0.48 -3.93
CA THR A 168 9.09 0.43 -3.85
C THR A 168 8.72 0.97 -5.23
N GLY A 169 7.44 1.24 -5.45
CA GLY A 169 6.90 1.78 -6.69
C GLY A 169 5.42 2.13 -6.52
N TYR A 170 4.91 2.96 -7.42
CA TYR A 170 3.46 3.07 -7.62
C TYR A 170 3.04 2.25 -8.85
N SER A 171 1.96 1.49 -8.73
CA SER A 171 1.38 0.74 -9.84
C SER A 171 -0.13 1.01 -9.92
N PHE A 172 -0.57 1.48 -11.07
CA PHE A 172 -1.97 1.77 -11.39
C PHE A 172 -2.39 0.80 -12.49
N VAL A 173 -3.31 -0.12 -12.19
CA VAL A 173 -3.74 -1.16 -13.13
C VAL A 173 -5.25 -1.05 -13.34
N HIS A 174 -5.71 -1.05 -14.59
CA HIS A 174 -7.13 -0.86 -14.94
C HIS A 174 -7.76 0.43 -14.37
N CYS A 175 -6.99 1.52 -14.35
CA CYS A 175 -7.49 2.82 -13.90
C CYS A 175 -7.91 3.72 -15.08
N ASP A 176 -8.86 4.62 -14.85
CA ASP A 176 -9.20 5.72 -15.75
C ASP A 176 -8.56 7.03 -15.26
N VAL A 177 -7.65 7.60 -16.04
CA VAL A 177 -7.09 8.93 -15.79
C VAL A 177 -7.94 9.96 -16.53
N THR A 178 -8.81 10.66 -15.80
CA THR A 178 -9.74 11.66 -16.35
C THR A 178 -9.68 12.97 -15.56
N GLY A 179 -10.22 14.05 -16.12
CA GLY A 179 -10.25 15.36 -15.46
C GLY A 179 -10.76 16.46 -16.40
N ILE A 180 -11.09 17.62 -15.82
CA ILE A 180 -11.55 18.82 -16.54
C ILE A 180 -10.41 19.77 -16.96
N GLY A 181 -9.19 19.51 -16.46
CA GLY A 181 -7.99 20.29 -16.80
C GLY A 181 -7.36 19.86 -18.12
N ASN A 182 -6.27 20.52 -18.50
CA ASN A 182 -5.47 20.20 -19.68
C ASN A 182 -3.98 20.18 -19.31
N GLY A 183 -3.22 19.22 -19.84
CA GLY A 183 -1.77 19.20 -19.73
C GLY A 183 -1.19 18.57 -18.45
N THR A 184 -1.97 17.74 -17.74
CA THR A 184 -1.47 17.00 -16.56
C THR A 184 -0.47 15.92 -16.95
N LEU A 185 0.62 15.79 -16.21
CA LEU A 185 1.58 14.70 -16.36
C LEU A 185 1.17 13.50 -15.49
N LEU A 186 1.46 12.29 -15.95
CA LEU A 186 1.37 11.05 -15.16
C LEU A 186 2.28 11.12 -13.94
N GLY A 187 3.43 11.79 -14.03
CA GLY A 187 4.28 12.00 -12.89
C GLY A 187 5.48 12.89 -13.11
N ARG A 188 6.13 13.23 -12.00
CA ARG A 188 7.49 13.75 -11.99
C ARG A 188 8.37 12.92 -11.06
N VAL A 189 9.66 12.92 -11.31
CA VAL A 189 10.64 12.34 -10.38
C VAL A 189 10.76 13.24 -9.15
N TRP A 190 10.60 12.67 -7.95
CA TRP A 190 10.95 13.35 -6.69
C TRP A 190 12.36 12.98 -6.21
N MET A 191 12.76 11.73 -6.42
CA MET A 191 14.10 11.22 -6.12
C MET A 191 14.68 10.42 -7.29
N SER A 192 15.97 10.12 -7.21
CA SER A 192 16.80 9.71 -8.34
C SER A 192 16.43 8.39 -9.02
N LYS A 193 15.64 7.55 -8.35
CA LYS A 193 15.23 6.23 -8.83
C LYS A 193 13.71 6.05 -8.85
N SER A 194 12.93 7.11 -9.00
CA SER A 194 11.46 7.06 -9.11
C SER A 194 10.95 5.91 -10.00
N LYS A 195 9.87 5.22 -9.60
CA LYS A 195 9.29 4.09 -10.34
C LYS A 195 7.77 4.13 -10.25
N VAL A 196 7.12 4.32 -11.39
CA VAL A 196 5.66 4.39 -11.50
C VAL A 196 5.24 3.64 -12.76
N VAL A 197 4.21 2.81 -12.66
CA VAL A 197 3.64 2.04 -13.77
C VAL A 197 2.16 2.33 -13.87
N PHE A 198 1.69 2.63 -15.08
CA PHE A 198 0.27 2.59 -15.45
C PHE A 198 0.11 1.46 -16.45
N ASP A 199 -0.67 0.45 -16.11
CA ASP A 199 -0.89 -0.74 -16.94
C ASP A 199 -2.39 -0.98 -17.16
N TYR A 200 -2.75 -1.45 -18.35
CA TYR A 200 -4.15 -1.64 -18.78
C TYR A 200 -5.10 -0.49 -18.43
N SER A 201 -4.58 0.73 -18.36
CA SER A 201 -5.27 1.92 -17.86
C SER A 201 -5.63 2.82 -19.04
N ASN A 202 -6.78 3.47 -18.96
CA ASN A 202 -7.22 4.43 -19.96
C ASN A 202 -6.70 5.82 -19.58
N LEU A 203 -5.83 6.37 -20.42
CA LEU A 203 -5.26 7.70 -20.22
C LEU A 203 -6.06 8.72 -21.04
N GLY A 204 -6.95 9.45 -20.37
CA GLY A 204 -7.83 10.42 -21.01
C GLY A 204 -7.08 11.63 -21.58
N VAL A 205 -7.81 12.44 -22.37
CA VAL A 205 -7.27 13.60 -23.10
C VAL A 205 -6.63 14.68 -22.21
N VAL A 206 -6.87 14.63 -20.91
CA VAL A 206 -6.25 15.50 -19.91
C VAL A 206 -4.73 15.26 -19.77
N VAL A 207 -4.25 14.06 -20.13
CA VAL A 207 -2.84 13.69 -19.99
C VAL A 207 -2.01 14.35 -21.09
N ASN A 208 -1.02 15.11 -20.67
CA ASN A 208 -0.03 15.71 -21.56
C ASN A 208 0.72 14.62 -22.34
N LYS A 209 0.97 14.85 -23.63
CA LYS A 209 1.73 13.93 -24.48
C LYS A 209 3.15 13.64 -23.97
N ALA A 210 3.78 14.58 -23.27
CA ALA A 210 5.06 14.36 -22.62
C ALA A 210 4.98 13.28 -21.52
N ALA A 211 3.81 13.15 -20.89
CA ALA A 211 3.44 12.22 -19.82
C ALA A 211 4.28 12.30 -18.53
N TRP A 212 5.58 12.54 -18.61
CA TRP A 212 6.51 12.53 -17.49
C TRP A 212 7.38 13.78 -17.48
N SER A 213 7.85 14.16 -16.30
CA SER A 213 8.84 15.22 -16.11
C SER A 213 10.00 14.71 -15.26
N ASN A 214 11.21 15.01 -15.71
CA ASN A 214 12.43 14.80 -14.92
C ASN A 214 12.60 15.86 -13.81
N ASN A 215 11.62 16.75 -13.62
CA ASN A 215 11.61 17.77 -12.57
C ASN A 215 12.88 18.65 -12.57
N PHE A 216 13.42 18.95 -13.75
CA PHE A 216 14.69 19.68 -13.94
C PHE A 216 15.95 18.91 -13.49
N HIS A 217 15.85 17.59 -13.39
CA HIS A 217 16.96 16.66 -13.11
C HIS A 217 17.20 15.72 -14.30
N PRO A 218 17.82 16.21 -15.39
CA PRO A 218 18.11 15.38 -16.57
C PRO A 218 19.02 14.18 -16.25
N GLU A 219 19.78 14.23 -15.16
CA GLU A 219 20.60 13.13 -14.67
C GLU A 219 19.80 11.91 -14.20
N TYR A 220 18.49 12.04 -13.97
CA TYR A 220 17.60 10.94 -13.59
C TYR A 220 16.99 10.20 -14.78
N ASP A 221 17.19 10.68 -16.01
CA ASP A 221 16.70 10.04 -17.24
C ASP A 221 17.60 8.86 -17.71
N LEU A 222 18.61 8.49 -16.91
CA LEU A 222 19.65 7.47 -17.19
C LEU A 222 19.32 6.07 -16.66
#